data_AF-X1HG59-F1
#
_entry.id   AF-X1HG59-F1
#
_cell.length_a   1.000
_cell.length_b   1.000
_cell.length_c   1.000
_cell.angle_alpha   90.00
_cell.angle_beta   90.00
_cell.angle_gamma   90.00
#
_symmetry.space_group_name_H-M   'P 1'
#
loop_
_entity.id
_entity.type
_entity.pdbx_description
1 polymer ?
#
loop_
_entity_poly.entity_id
_entity_poly.type
_entity_poly.pdbx_seq_one_letter_code
_entity_poly.pdbx_strand_id
1 'polypeptide(L)'
;NQDDIDTLDEEVVKKTGDQTVAGIKTFTGGIRSAESQPALKTKIIDIGDWNMNTTTYVEVAHGLTHTKIRNTIIVLIRNDENTSYLPLIGDALFAGVADGNILINSTNIVLTRKAGALFDSEDFDSTDYNRGWITINYIP
;
A
#
# COMPACT_ATOMS: atom_id res chain seq x y z
N ASN A 1 5.01 55.58 -13.02
CA ASN A 1 3.59 55.89 -12.81
C ASN A 1 3.11 54.97 -11.69
N GLN A 2 2.38 55.48 -10.70
CA GLN A 2 1.84 54.65 -9.61
C GLN A 2 0.76 53.69 -10.12
N ASP A 3 -0.05 54.13 -11.08
CA ASP A 3 -1.14 53.31 -11.65
C ASP A 3 -0.61 52.04 -12.34
N ASP A 4 0.57 52.14 -12.97
CA ASP A 4 1.25 50.99 -13.59
C ASP A 4 1.70 49.98 -12.53
N ILE A 5 2.11 50.46 -11.34
CA ILE A 5 2.55 49.60 -10.22
C ILE A 5 1.35 48.88 -9.62
N ASP A 6 0.25 49.59 -9.40
CA ASP A 6 -0.97 49.02 -8.82
C ASP A 6 -1.56 47.94 -9.75
N THR A 7 -1.57 48.19 -11.06
CA THR A 7 -2.02 47.21 -12.06
C THR A 7 -1.17 45.94 -12.03
N LEU A 8 0.16 46.07 -12.02
CA LEU A 8 1.07 44.92 -11.93
C LEU A 8 0.93 44.17 -10.60
N ASP A 9 0.60 44.88 -9.52
CA ASP A 9 0.40 44.26 -8.22
C ASP A 9 -0.82 43.32 -8.23
N GLU A 10 -1.90 43.66 -8.93
CA GLU A 10 -3.09 42.80 -9.04
C GLU A 10 -2.87 41.55 -9.91
N GLU A 11 -1.90 41.58 -10.84
CA GLU A 11 -1.65 40.46 -11.78
C GLU A 11 -0.71 39.36 -11.24
N VAL A 12 0.07 39.63 -10.18
CA VAL A 12 1.11 38.72 -9.69
C VAL A 12 0.65 37.90 -8.47
N VAL A 13 1.10 36.64 -8.41
CA VAL A 13 0.89 35.79 -7.24
C VAL A 13 1.78 36.22 -6.06
N LYS A 14 1.17 36.45 -4.91
CA LYS A 14 1.82 36.83 -3.64
C LYS A 14 2.27 35.62 -2.84
N LYS A 15 3.19 35.84 -1.90
CA LYS A 15 3.71 34.79 -1.00
C LYS A 15 2.79 34.48 0.18
N THR A 16 1.79 35.32 0.43
CA THR A 16 0.87 35.25 1.57
C THR A 16 -0.52 35.69 1.14
N GLY A 17 -1.53 35.33 1.94
CA GLY A 17 -2.92 35.63 1.67
C GLY A 17 -3.55 34.67 0.67
N ASP A 18 -4.86 34.51 0.80
CA ASP A 18 -5.63 33.63 -0.07
C ASP A 18 -5.74 34.26 -1.47
N GLN A 19 -5.48 33.45 -2.49
CA GLN A 19 -5.44 33.92 -3.88
C GLN A 19 -6.08 32.90 -4.81
N THR A 20 -6.83 33.39 -5.80
CA THR A 20 -7.37 32.58 -6.89
C THR A 20 -6.51 32.80 -8.12
N VAL A 21 -5.92 31.73 -8.66
CA VAL A 21 -5.01 31.81 -9.81
C VAL A 21 -5.61 31.04 -10.98
N ALA A 22 -5.93 31.74 -12.07
CA ALA A 22 -6.52 31.14 -13.27
C ALA A 22 -5.46 30.70 -14.33
N GLY A 23 -5.88 29.83 -15.25
CA GLY A 23 -5.06 29.32 -16.36
C GLY A 23 -4.17 28.13 -15.98
N ILE A 24 -3.62 27.45 -16.99
CA ILE A 24 -2.72 26.29 -16.79
C ILE A 24 -1.40 26.78 -16.19
N LYS A 25 -1.00 26.21 -15.05
CA LYS A 25 0.30 26.45 -14.41
C LYS A 25 1.14 25.18 -14.45
N THR A 26 2.23 25.22 -15.21
CA THR A 26 3.17 24.10 -15.33
C THR A 26 4.32 24.29 -14.34
N PHE A 27 4.40 23.43 -13.33
CA PHE A 27 5.53 23.37 -12.40
C PHE A 27 6.50 22.27 -12.86
N THR A 28 7.75 22.63 -13.11
CA THR A 28 8.80 21.69 -13.54
C THR A 28 9.52 21.01 -12.37
N GLY A 29 9.26 21.45 -11.14
CA GLY A 29 9.77 20.87 -9.89
C GLY A 29 8.66 20.28 -9.01
N GLY A 30 9.05 19.78 -7.83
CA GLY A 30 8.11 19.23 -6.86
C GLY A 30 7.28 20.30 -6.14
N ILE A 31 5.99 20.04 -5.94
CA ILE A 31 5.05 20.90 -5.20
C ILE A 31 4.86 20.32 -3.79
N ARG A 32 4.75 21.19 -2.78
CA ARG A 32 4.33 20.84 -1.41
C ARG A 32 3.16 21.72 -1.01
N SER A 33 2.06 21.14 -0.52
CA SER A 33 0.96 21.88 0.09
C SER A 33 1.22 22.09 1.59
N ALA A 34 0.80 23.24 2.13
CA ALA A 34 0.92 23.55 3.56
C ALA A 34 -0.16 22.84 4.40
N GLU A 35 -1.35 22.62 3.84
CA GLU A 35 -2.36 21.72 4.40
C GLU A 35 -1.99 20.28 4.04
N SER A 36 -1.09 19.72 4.84
CA SER A 36 -0.70 18.33 4.74
C SER A 36 -1.70 17.48 5.52
N GLN A 37 -2.70 16.93 4.84
CA GLN A 37 -3.01 15.54 5.18
C GLN A 37 -1.70 14.76 5.01
N PRO A 38 -1.31 13.88 5.95
CA PRO A 38 -0.06 13.16 5.82
C PRO A 38 -0.13 12.35 4.53
N ALA A 39 0.72 12.68 3.56
CA ALA A 39 0.75 12.00 2.27
C ALA A 39 1.00 10.51 2.53
N LEU A 40 0.05 9.66 2.14
CA LEU A 40 0.26 8.23 2.19
C LEU A 40 1.30 7.84 1.14
N LYS A 41 2.33 7.14 1.57
CA LYS A 41 3.25 6.41 0.71
C LYS A 41 2.81 4.96 0.63
N THR A 42 3.10 4.33 -0.49
CA THR A 42 2.86 2.90 -0.71
C THR A 42 4.18 2.15 -0.75
N LYS A 43 4.24 0.99 -0.09
CA LYS A 43 5.35 0.03 -0.16
C LYS A 43 4.81 -1.32 -0.62
N ILE A 44 5.45 -1.91 -1.62
CA ILE A 44 5.18 -3.27 -2.09
C ILE A 44 6.33 -4.16 -1.63
N ILE A 45 6.00 -5.33 -1.06
CA ILE A 45 6.97 -6.28 -0.50
C ILE A 45 6.64 -7.67 -1.04
N ASP A 46 7.66 -8.39 -1.49
CA ASP A 46 7.54 -9.80 -1.85
C ASP A 46 7.36 -10.66 -0.60
N ILE A 47 6.48 -11.66 -0.68
CA ILE A 47 6.29 -12.64 0.40
C ILE A 47 7.49 -13.59 0.51
N GLY A 48 8.16 -13.85 -0.62
CA GLY A 48 9.09 -14.97 -0.76
C GLY A 48 8.34 -16.26 -1.08
N ASP A 49 9.07 -17.38 -1.16
CA ASP A 49 8.42 -18.70 -1.30
C ASP A 49 7.75 -19.08 0.02
N TRP A 50 6.50 -19.55 -0.06
CA TRP A 50 5.75 -20.00 1.09
C TRP A 50 4.89 -21.19 0.69
N ASN A 51 5.26 -22.37 1.18
CA ASN A 51 4.45 -23.57 1.08
C ASN A 51 3.18 -23.44 1.95
N MET A 52 2.05 -23.05 1.35
CA MET A 52 0.79 -22.88 2.08
C MET A 52 0.04 -24.20 2.31
N ASN A 53 0.48 -25.30 1.68
CA ASN A 53 -0.04 -26.65 1.91
C ASN A 53 0.44 -27.21 3.27
N THR A 54 1.72 -27.01 3.60
CA THR A 54 2.33 -27.62 4.80
C THR A 54 2.76 -26.61 5.86
N THR A 55 3.04 -25.36 5.46
CA THR A 55 3.55 -24.32 6.37
C THR A 55 2.43 -23.35 6.74
N THR A 56 2.13 -23.29 8.04
CA THR A 56 0.96 -22.55 8.53
C THR A 56 1.11 -21.03 8.45
N TYR A 57 2.33 -20.49 8.54
CA TYR A 57 2.57 -19.06 8.51
C TYR A 57 3.93 -18.70 7.89
N VAL A 58 4.02 -17.45 7.43
CA VAL A 58 5.27 -16.82 6.99
C VAL A 58 5.38 -15.42 7.60
N GLU A 59 6.59 -15.01 7.95
CA GLU A 59 6.88 -13.67 8.45
C GLU A 59 7.69 -12.89 7.42
N VAL A 60 7.22 -11.69 7.10
CA VAL A 60 7.85 -10.80 6.12
C VAL A 60 8.19 -9.48 6.79
N ALA A 61 9.47 -9.11 6.83
CA ALA A 61 9.91 -7.86 7.44
C ALA A 61 9.34 -6.66 6.66
N HIS A 62 8.54 -5.82 7.31
CA HIS A 62 7.93 -4.68 6.63
C HIS A 62 8.90 -3.50 6.45
N GLY A 63 9.94 -3.40 7.29
CA GLY A 63 10.97 -2.36 7.21
C GLY A 63 10.41 -0.93 7.29
N LEU A 64 9.44 -0.73 8.17
CA LEU A 64 8.73 0.53 8.43
C LEU A 64 8.66 0.75 9.94
N THR A 65 8.39 1.97 10.40
CA THR A 65 7.99 2.18 11.79
C THR A 65 6.52 1.75 11.94
N HIS A 66 6.24 0.79 12.81
CA HIS A 66 4.89 0.22 12.96
C HIS A 66 3.79 1.27 13.21
N THR A 67 4.07 2.30 14.01
CA THR A 67 3.11 3.41 14.27
C THR A 67 2.81 4.29 13.06
N LYS A 68 3.56 4.15 11.96
CA LYS A 68 3.36 4.86 10.70
C LYS A 68 2.55 4.08 9.68
N ILE A 69 2.28 2.79 9.92
CA ILE A 69 1.46 1.94 9.05
C ILE A 69 0.00 2.38 9.15
N ARG A 70 -0.73 2.36 8.03
CA ARG A 70 -2.13 2.79 7.92
C ARG A 70 -2.99 1.69 7.28
N ASN A 71 -4.28 1.98 7.18
CA ASN A 71 -5.39 1.02 7.10
C ASN A 71 -5.41 0.05 5.89
N THR A 72 -4.53 0.19 4.90
CA THR A 72 -4.57 -0.67 3.71
C THR A 72 -3.32 -1.55 3.67
N ILE A 73 -3.46 -2.75 4.21
CA ILE A 73 -2.61 -3.88 3.81
C ILE A 73 -3.44 -4.76 2.89
N ILE A 74 -2.96 -4.93 1.67
CA ILE A 74 -3.52 -5.88 0.72
C ILE A 74 -2.46 -6.95 0.51
N VAL A 75 -2.85 -8.20 0.68
CA VAL A 75 -2.00 -9.37 0.42
C VAL A 75 -2.62 -10.13 -0.73
N LEU A 76 -1.88 -10.28 -1.83
CA LEU A 76 -2.27 -11.12 -2.95
C LEU A 76 -1.41 -12.37 -2.96
N ILE A 77 -2.07 -13.52 -2.99
CA ILE A 77 -1.48 -14.85 -3.08
C ILE A 77 -1.57 -15.31 -4.52
N ARG A 78 -0.42 -15.68 -5.08
CA ARG A 78 -0.24 -16.23 -6.41
C ARG A 78 -0.27 -17.76 -6.31
N ASN A 79 -1.03 -18.42 -7.18
CA ASN A 79 -1.00 -19.88 -7.28
C ASN A 79 0.26 -20.37 -8.02
N ASP A 80 0.49 -21.68 -7.99
CA ASP A 80 1.71 -22.27 -8.52
C ASP A 80 1.79 -22.21 -10.06
N GLU A 81 0.65 -22.24 -10.74
CA GLU A 81 0.65 -22.05 -12.20
C GLU A 81 0.84 -20.59 -12.62
N ASN A 82 0.87 -19.65 -11.68
CA ASN A 82 0.92 -18.21 -11.94
C ASN A 82 -0.25 -17.71 -12.82
N THR A 83 -1.41 -18.36 -12.69
CA THR A 83 -2.64 -18.06 -13.45
C THR A 83 -3.67 -17.30 -12.61
N SER A 84 -3.55 -17.31 -11.29
CA SER A 84 -4.51 -16.70 -10.36
C SER A 84 -3.81 -15.92 -9.25
N TYR A 85 -4.40 -14.76 -8.89
CA TYR A 85 -3.98 -13.91 -7.78
C TYR A 85 -5.19 -13.63 -6.89
N LEU A 86 -5.20 -14.19 -5.70
CA LEU A 86 -6.34 -14.15 -4.79
C LEU A 86 -5.96 -13.43 -3.50
N PRO A 87 -6.85 -12.60 -2.93
CA PRO A 87 -6.52 -11.87 -1.73
C PRO A 87 -6.49 -12.81 -0.52
N LEU A 88 -5.44 -12.74 0.30
CA LEU A 88 -5.50 -13.35 1.63
C LEU A 88 -6.34 -12.47 2.52
N ILE A 89 -7.50 -12.95 2.96
CA ILE A 89 -8.39 -12.19 3.83
C ILE A 89 -8.66 -12.95 5.14
N GLY A 90 -8.89 -12.18 6.21
CA GLY A 90 -9.27 -12.68 7.53
C GLY A 90 -10.71 -13.18 7.62
N ASP A 91 -11.45 -13.09 6.51
CA ASP A 91 -12.82 -13.53 6.32
C ASP A 91 -12.86 -14.54 5.16
N ALA A 92 -14.01 -15.14 4.90
CA ALA A 92 -14.16 -16.16 3.87
C ALA A 92 -14.33 -15.54 2.48
N LEU A 93 -13.47 -15.90 1.51
CA LEU A 93 -13.77 -15.61 0.10
C LEU A 93 -14.87 -16.53 -0.43
N PHE A 94 -14.91 -17.77 0.05
CA PHE A 94 -15.87 -18.79 -0.38
C PHE A 94 -16.36 -19.63 0.81
N ALA A 95 -17.64 -20.01 0.80
CA ALA A 95 -18.26 -20.95 1.74
C ALA A 95 -18.21 -20.59 3.25
N GLY A 96 -17.98 -19.33 3.61
CA GLY A 96 -18.08 -18.87 5.01
C GLY A 96 -16.95 -19.34 5.94
N VAL A 97 -15.85 -19.85 5.39
CA VAL A 97 -14.64 -20.23 6.12
C VAL A 97 -13.50 -19.26 5.78
N ALA A 98 -12.96 -18.54 6.77
CA ALA A 98 -11.83 -17.62 6.55
C ALA A 98 -10.61 -18.30 5.91
N ASP A 99 -9.96 -17.64 4.94
CA ASP A 99 -8.85 -18.24 4.19
C ASP A 99 -7.50 -18.10 4.91
N GLY A 100 -7.38 -17.11 5.80
CA GLY A 100 -6.18 -16.91 6.59
C GLY A 100 -6.29 -15.74 7.57
N ASN A 101 -5.14 -15.16 7.91
CA ASN A 101 -5.07 -13.96 8.72
C ASN A 101 -3.84 -13.12 8.37
N ILE A 102 -3.95 -11.80 8.56
CA ILE A 102 -2.85 -10.85 8.42
C ILE A 102 -2.69 -10.13 9.76
N LEU A 103 -1.53 -10.31 10.38
CA LEU A 103 -1.15 -9.62 11.62
C LEU A 103 0.08 -8.75 11.34
N ILE A 104 0.13 -7.56 11.95
CA ILE A 104 1.29 -6.66 11.88
C ILE A 104 1.83 -6.49 13.29
N ASN A 105 3.14 -6.67 13.45
CA ASN A 105 3.82 -6.34 14.70
C ASN A 105 4.83 -5.20 14.47
N SER A 106 5.75 -4.97 15.40
CA SER A 106 6.71 -3.86 15.30
C SER A 106 7.67 -3.97 14.11
N THR A 107 7.88 -5.18 13.59
CA THR A 107 8.97 -5.50 12.67
C THR A 107 8.49 -6.26 11.43
N ASN A 108 7.53 -7.17 11.60
CA ASN A 108 7.08 -8.12 10.60
C ASN A 108 5.57 -8.01 10.34
N ILE A 109 5.20 -8.40 9.13
CA ILE A 109 3.85 -8.83 8.78
C ILE A 109 3.85 -10.35 8.86
N VAL A 110 2.92 -10.90 9.64
CA VAL A 110 2.72 -12.33 9.79
C VAL A 110 1.48 -12.71 8.99
N LEU A 111 1.69 -13.54 7.97
CA LEU A 111 0.62 -14.10 7.15
C LEU A 111 0.37 -15.53 7.63
N THR A 112 -0.88 -15.85 7.92
CA THR A 112 -1.28 -17.20 8.34
C THR A 112 -2.27 -17.77 7.34
N ARG A 113 -2.12 -19.04 6.97
CA ARG A 113 -3.12 -19.79 6.21
C ARG A 113 -3.98 -20.61 7.14
N LYS A 114 -5.27 -20.74 6.84
CA LYS A 114 -6.13 -21.66 7.60
C LYS A 114 -6.05 -23.06 7.02
N ALA A 115 -5.82 -24.06 7.88
CA ALA A 115 -5.82 -25.46 7.47
C ALA A 115 -7.21 -25.87 6.94
N GLY A 116 -7.26 -26.57 5.82
CA GLY A 116 -8.46 -26.99 5.09
C GLY A 116 -9.22 -25.87 4.38
N ALA A 117 -8.68 -24.65 4.31
CA ALA A 117 -9.25 -23.55 3.53
C ALA A 117 -8.65 -23.47 2.13
N LEU A 118 -9.03 -22.46 1.34
CA LEU A 118 -8.70 -22.33 -0.08
C LEU A 118 -7.20 -22.50 -0.40
N PHE A 119 -6.34 -21.91 0.43
CA PHE A 119 -4.90 -21.90 0.19
C PHE A 119 -4.14 -23.09 0.79
N ASP A 120 -4.83 -23.99 1.50
CA ASP A 120 -4.23 -25.21 2.06
C ASP A 120 -4.34 -26.35 1.03
N SER A 121 -3.64 -26.19 -0.11
CA SER A 121 -3.66 -27.16 -1.21
C SER A 121 -2.34 -27.20 -1.98
N GLU A 122 -2.18 -28.24 -2.81
CA GLU A 122 -1.04 -28.42 -3.71
C GLU A 122 -0.96 -27.35 -4.82
N ASP A 123 -2.02 -26.56 -5.04
CA ASP A 123 -1.99 -25.42 -6.00
C ASP A 123 -1.28 -24.19 -5.41
N PHE A 124 -0.94 -24.25 -4.13
CA PHE A 124 -0.30 -23.22 -3.34
C PHE A 124 0.84 -23.85 -2.50
N ASP A 125 1.76 -24.59 -3.12
CA ASP A 125 2.91 -25.28 -2.52
C ASP A 125 4.28 -24.64 -2.88
N SER A 126 5.38 -25.04 -2.22
CA SER A 126 6.72 -24.48 -2.46
C SER A 126 7.12 -24.58 -3.93
N THR A 127 7.62 -23.48 -4.48
CA THR A 127 7.84 -23.34 -5.93
C THR A 127 9.15 -22.65 -6.31
N ASP A 128 9.99 -22.34 -5.32
CA ASP A 128 11.25 -21.60 -5.47
C ASP A 128 11.08 -20.19 -6.07
N TYR A 129 9.86 -19.64 -6.05
CA TYR A 129 9.58 -18.25 -6.41
C TYR A 129 8.62 -17.57 -5.43
N ASN A 130 8.42 -16.27 -5.64
CA ASN A 130 7.57 -15.43 -4.79
C ASN A 130 6.08 -15.86 -4.80
N ARG A 131 5.53 -16.13 -3.61
CA ARG A 131 4.12 -16.46 -3.36
C ARG A 131 3.17 -15.26 -3.53
N GLY A 132 3.70 -14.06 -3.63
CA GLY A 132 2.91 -12.89 -3.99
C GLY A 132 3.35 -11.64 -3.27
N TRP A 133 2.45 -10.69 -3.10
CA TRP A 133 2.83 -9.33 -2.72
C TRP A 133 1.99 -8.80 -1.59
N ILE A 134 2.66 -8.04 -0.73
CA ILE A 134 2.05 -7.25 0.32
C ILE A 134 2.16 -5.78 -0.05
N THR A 135 1.02 -5.10 -0.17
CA THR A 135 0.95 -3.66 -0.41
C THR A 135 0.57 -2.96 0.88
N ILE A 136 1.40 -2.02 1.35
CA ILE A 136 1.21 -1.27 2.60
C ILE A 136 1.11 0.21 2.29
N ASN A 137 0.06 0.86 2.79
CA ASN A 137 0.00 2.31 2.87
C ASN A 137 0.51 2.80 4.24
N TYR A 138 1.39 3.80 4.24
CA TYR A 138 2.03 4.33 5.45
C TYR A 138 2.27 5.83 5.34
N ILE A 139 2.43 6.52 6.47
CA ILE A 139 2.88 7.91 6.50
C ILE A 139 4.42 7.96 6.59
N PRO A 140 5.10 8.90 5.90
CA PRO A 140 6.56 9.00 5.94
C PRO A 140 7.15 9.30 7.33
#